data_AF-A0A1I7ZMZ4-F1
#
_entry.id   AF-A0A1I7ZMZ4-F1
#
_cell.length_a   1.000
_cell.length_b   1.000
_cell.length_c   1.000
_cell.angle_alpha   90.00
_cell.angle_beta   90.00
_cell.angle_gamma   90.00
#
_symmetry.space_group_name_H-M   'P 1'
#
loop_
_entity.id
_entity.type
_entity.pdbx_description
1 polymer ?
#
loop_
_entity_poly.entity_id
_entity_poly.type
_entity_poly.pdbx_seq_one_letter_code
_entity_poly.pdbx_strand_id
1 'polypeptide(L)'
;MGFFSVMLLVFVILASSAVLLLRSIHKQKGIMQEKLLNKHKQILWTLIIITSIPIFFGGVPVLAVITAMYKPHLPYAKEITMVLIVVLANHGTLYALVLIAAIPPYRQAVLGFVMKRATVRNAH
;
A
#
# COMPACT_ATOMS: atom_id res chain seq x y z
N MET A 1 18.48 11.09 16.85
CA MET A 1 19.18 10.41 15.72
C MET A 1 18.62 9.02 15.41
N GLY A 2 18.18 8.22 16.39
CA GLY A 2 17.67 6.86 16.15
C GLY A 2 16.48 6.74 15.20
N PHE A 3 15.46 7.58 15.33
CA PHE A 3 14.22 7.47 14.53
C PHE A 3 14.44 7.62 13.01
N PHE A 4 15.18 8.65 12.58
CA PHE A 4 15.51 8.84 11.16
C PHE A 4 16.39 7.70 10.61
N SER A 5 17.30 7.17 11.43
CA SER A 5 18.12 6.01 11.07
C SER A 5 17.27 4.76 10.82
N VAL A 6 16.30 4.49 11.70
CA VAL A 6 15.35 3.37 11.54
C VAL A 6 14.51 3.53 10.26
N MET A 7 14.02 4.73 9.98
CA MET A 7 13.23 5.01 8.77
C MET A 7 14.04 4.80 7.49
N LEU A 8 15.30 5.28 7.47
CA LEU A 8 16.21 5.06 6.35
C LEU A 8 16.48 3.57 6.14
N LEU A 9 16.70 2.83 7.23
CA LEU A 9 16.96 1.39 7.18
C LEU A 9 15.76 0.61 6.64
N VAL A 10 14.54 0.93 7.08
CA VAL A 10 13.30 0.35 6.53
C VAL A 10 13.16 0.63 5.05
N PHE A 11 13.43 1.86 4.60
CA PHE A 11 13.36 2.22 3.18
C PHE A 11 14.37 1.42 2.34
N VAL A 12 15.61 1.28 2.82
CA VAL A 12 16.65 0.49 2.16
C VAL A 12 16.27 -0.98 2.06
N ILE A 13 15.71 -1.58 3.12
CA ILE A 13 15.24 -2.97 3.10
C ILE A 13 14.12 -3.16 2.08
N LEU A 14 13.14 -2.27 2.05
CA LEU A 14 12.01 -2.35 1.11
C LEU A 14 12.50 -2.21 -0.34
N ALA A 15 13.34 -1.21 -0.62
CA ALA A 15 13.89 -0.97 -1.95
C ALA A 15 14.77 -2.12 -2.43
N SER A 16 15.69 -2.60 -1.58
CA SER A 16 16.57 -3.73 -1.91
C SER A 16 15.77 -5.00 -2.15
N SER A 17 14.77 -5.30 -1.32
CA SER A 17 13.91 -6.47 -1.48
C SER A 17 13.11 -6.42 -2.78
N ALA A 18 12.53 -5.26 -3.12
CA ALA A 18 11.82 -5.06 -4.38
C ALA A 18 12.74 -5.26 -5.60
N VAL A 19 13.96 -4.71 -5.55
CA VAL A 19 14.96 -4.87 -6.61
C VAL A 19 15.41 -6.33 -6.74
N LEU A 20 15.67 -7.02 -5.62
CA LEU A 20 16.07 -8.43 -5.61
C LEU A 20 14.98 -9.33 -6.18
N LEU A 21 13.70 -9.09 -5.83
CA LEU A 21 12.57 -9.80 -6.41
C LEU A 21 12.48 -9.56 -7.93
N LEU A 22 12.63 -8.32 -8.38
CA LEU A 22 12.58 -8.00 -9.80
C LEU A 22 13.73 -8.65 -10.59
N ARG A 23 14.94 -8.65 -10.01
CA ARG A 23 16.12 -9.32 -10.58
C ARG A 23 15.93 -10.84 -10.63
N SER A 24 15.39 -11.44 -9.58
CA SER A 24 15.11 -12.88 -9.52
C SER A 24 14.12 -13.30 -10.61
N ILE A 25 13.03 -12.53 -10.78
CA ILE A 25 12.05 -12.74 -11.85
C ILE A 25 12.71 -12.59 -13.23
N HIS A 26 13.53 -11.54 -13.44
CA HIS A 26 14.26 -11.39 -14.70
C HIS A 26 15.22 -12.54 -15.00
N LYS A 27 15.93 -13.05 -13.98
CA LYS A 27 16.87 -14.16 -14.14
C LYS A 27 16.15 -15.46 -14.50
N GLN A 28 14.93 -15.66 -14.02
CA GLN A 28 14.12 -16.84 -14.35
C GLN A 28 13.39 -16.75 -15.70
N LYS A 29 13.45 -15.61 -16.40
CA LYS A 29 12.77 -15.41 -17.70
C LYS A 29 13.16 -16.41 -18.79
N GLY A 30 14.37 -16.99 -18.73
CA GLY A 30 14.82 -18.01 -19.69
C GLY A 30 14.57 -19.46 -19.27
N ILE A 31 14.16 -19.72 -18.02
CA ILE A 31 14.00 -21.08 -17.47
C ILE A 31 12.52 -21.38 -17.21
N MET A 32 11.73 -20.36 -16.87
CA MET A 32 10.34 -20.49 -16.45
C MET A 32 9.39 -20.27 -17.64
N GLN A 33 8.31 -21.05 -17.70
CA GLN A 33 7.25 -20.85 -18.71
C GLN A 33 6.77 -19.39 -18.72
N GLU A 34 6.71 -18.77 -19.90
CA GLU A 34 6.37 -17.35 -20.05
C GLU A 34 5.06 -16.95 -19.34
N LYS A 35 4.08 -17.86 -19.34
CA LYS A 35 2.80 -17.66 -18.65
C LYS A 35 2.98 -17.49 -17.14
N LEU A 36 3.85 -18.28 -16.52
CA LEU A 36 4.13 -18.22 -15.07
C LEU A 36 4.97 -16.98 -14.73
N LEU A 37 5.90 -16.60 -15.60
CA LEU A 37 6.68 -15.36 -15.46
C LEU A 37 5.80 -14.11 -15.49
N ASN A 38 4.86 -14.04 -16.45
CA ASN A 38 3.93 -12.91 -16.55
C ASN A 38 3.05 -12.80 -15.29
N LYS A 39 2.65 -13.93 -14.68
CA LYS A 39 1.93 -13.93 -13.41
C LYS A 39 2.78 -13.39 -12.25
N HIS A 40 4.04 -13.81 -12.13
CA HIS A 40 4.95 -13.27 -11.11
C HIS A 40 5.17 -11.76 -11.26
N LYS A 41 5.38 -11.28 -12.50
CA LYS A 41 5.52 -9.85 -12.79
C LYS A 41 4.24 -9.07 -12.42
N GLN A 42 3.07 -9.63 -12.73
CA GLN A 42 1.78 -9.03 -12.36
C GLN A 42 1.61 -8.97 -10.83
N ILE A 43 1.98 -10.02 -10.10
CA ILE A 43 1.95 -10.05 -8.63
C ILE A 43 2.89 -8.98 -8.06
N LEU A 44 4.12 -8.87 -8.57
CA LEU A 44 5.06 -7.85 -8.12
C LEU A 44 4.52 -6.42 -8.34
N TRP A 45 3.95 -6.14 -9.51
CA TRP A 45 3.31 -4.84 -9.76
C TRP A 45 2.14 -4.57 -8.83
N THR A 46 1.31 -5.59 -8.59
CA THR A 46 0.21 -5.49 -7.61
C THR A 46 0.76 -5.16 -6.22
N LEU A 47 1.84 -5.84 -5.80
CA LEU A 47 2.50 -5.62 -4.52
C LEU A 47 3.05 -4.19 -4.40
N ILE A 48 3.66 -3.66 -5.47
CA ILE A 48 4.16 -2.27 -5.51
C ILE A 48 2.99 -1.28 -5.36
N ILE A 49 1.88 -1.51 -6.08
CA ILE A 49 0.69 -0.65 -5.99
C ILE A 49 0.12 -0.65 -4.56
N ILE A 50 -0.11 -1.83 -3.97
CA ILE A 50 -0.72 -1.91 -2.64
C ILE A 50 0.21 -1.37 -1.54
N THR A 51 1.53 -1.53 -1.67
CA THR A 51 2.50 -1.02 -0.68
C THR A 51 2.73 0.49 -0.79
N SER A 52 2.49 1.10 -1.95
CA SER A 52 2.57 2.55 -2.11
C SER A 52 1.60 3.29 -1.18
N ILE A 53 0.37 2.78 -1.00
CA ILE A 53 -0.66 3.42 -0.20
C ILE A 53 -0.26 3.61 1.28
N PRO A 54 0.13 2.58 2.05
CA PRO A 54 0.54 2.76 3.43
C PRO A 54 1.84 3.57 3.55
N ILE A 55 2.71 3.59 2.54
CA ILE A 55 3.90 4.46 2.54
C ILE A 55 3.49 5.94 2.48
N PHE A 56 2.59 6.29 1.54
CA PHE A 56 2.16 7.68 1.35
C PHE A 56 1.13 8.15 2.39
N PHE A 57 0.14 7.33 2.72
CA PHE A 57 -0.96 7.72 3.62
C PHE A 57 -0.76 7.26 5.07
N GLY A 58 0.23 6.41 5.35
CA GLY A 58 0.63 6.05 6.70
C GLY A 58 2.00 6.65 7.05
N GLY A 59 3.02 6.30 6.28
CA GLY A 59 4.41 6.70 6.52
C GLY A 59 4.61 8.21 6.55
N VAL A 60 4.20 8.93 5.51
CA VAL A 60 4.38 10.40 5.43
C VAL A 60 3.63 11.13 6.57
N PRO A 61 2.34 10.86 6.85
CA PRO A 61 1.65 11.45 7.99
C PRO A 61 2.34 11.18 9.33
N VAL A 62 2.79 9.94 9.58
CA VAL A 62 3.51 9.60 10.82
C VAL A 62 4.79 10.42 10.96
N LEU A 63 5.59 10.53 9.90
CA LEU A 63 6.84 11.32 9.91
C LEU A 63 6.57 12.79 10.21
N ALA A 64 5.53 13.36 9.58
CA ALA A 64 5.17 14.75 9.77
C ALA A 64 4.64 15.02 11.19
N VAL A 65 3.81 14.14 11.75
CA VAL A 65 3.34 14.23 13.14
C VAL A 65 4.50 14.16 14.12
N ILE A 66 5.42 13.21 13.95
CA ILE A 66 6.59 13.08 14.82
C ILE A 66 7.48 14.33 14.75
N THR A 67 7.67 14.87 13.55
CA THR A 67 8.43 16.12 13.36
C THR A 67 7.74 17.31 14.06
N ALA A 68 6.42 17.42 13.96
CA ALA A 68 5.65 18.44 14.66
C ALA A 68 5.73 18.29 16.19
N MET A 69 5.78 17.07 16.72
CA MET A 69 5.98 16.82 18.15
C MET A 69 7.38 17.24 18.63
N TYR A 70 8.43 17.02 17.83
CA TYR A 70 9.79 17.45 18.18
C TYR A 70 10.01 18.96 18.04
N LYS A 71 9.26 19.63 17.15
CA LYS A 71 9.33 21.08 16.92
C LYS A 71 7.95 21.73 17.07
N PRO A 72 7.40 21.80 18.29
CA PRO A 72 6.04 22.27 18.54
C PRO A 72 5.84 23.77 18.26
N HIS A 73 6.94 24.53 18.14
CA HIS A 73 6.93 25.96 17.82
C HIS A 73 6.74 26.25 16.32
N LEU A 74 6.62 25.23 15.47
CA LEU A 74 6.30 25.43 14.05
C LEU A 74 4.89 26.04 13.92
N PRO A 75 4.71 27.06 13.06
CA PRO A 75 3.39 27.63 12.82
C PRO A 75 2.47 26.54 12.25
N TYR A 76 1.22 26.52 12.73
CA TYR A 76 0.19 25.55 12.33
C TYR A 76 0.47 24.09 12.68
N ALA A 77 1.44 23.79 13.55
CA ALA A 77 1.82 22.41 13.88
C ALA A 77 0.66 21.57 14.41
N LYS A 78 -0.25 22.17 15.21
CA LYS A 78 -1.41 21.48 15.80
C LYS A 78 -2.47 21.16 14.75
N GLU A 79 -2.77 22.13 13.91
CA GLU A 79 -3.76 22.06 12.85
C GLU A 79 -3.33 21.01 11.81
N ILE A 80 -2.06 21.06 11.38
CA ILE A 80 -1.49 20.07 10.46
C ILE A 80 -1.52 18.68 11.09
N THR A 81 -1.11 18.55 12.36
CA THR A 81 -1.13 17.27 13.08
C THR A 81 -2.54 16.69 13.16
N MET A 82 -3.55 17.51 13.43
CA MET A 82 -4.95 17.06 13.50
C MET A 82 -5.41 16.48 12.16
N VAL A 83 -5.15 17.17 11.04
CA VAL A 83 -5.50 16.67 9.70
C VAL A 83 -4.77 15.37 9.39
N LEU A 84 -3.48 15.29 9.71
CA LEU A 84 -2.67 14.10 9.45
C LEU A 84 -3.10 12.89 10.29
N ILE A 85 -3.55 13.10 11.52
CA ILE A 85 -4.10 12.01 12.35
C ILE A 85 -5.38 11.44 11.72
N VAL A 86 -6.24 12.28 11.13
CA VAL A 86 -7.43 11.80 10.41
C VAL A 86 -7.03 10.97 9.18
N VAL A 87 -6.04 11.42 8.41
CA VAL A 87 -5.52 10.64 7.28
C VAL A 87 -4.95 9.31 7.76
N LEU A 88 -4.16 9.34 8.84
CA LEU A 88 -3.57 8.15 9.44
C LEU A 88 -4.62 7.19 9.99
N ALA A 89 -5.71 7.68 10.59
CA ALA A 89 -6.79 6.82 11.07
C ALA A 89 -7.50 6.07 9.92
N ASN A 90 -7.51 6.67 8.72
CA ASN A 90 -8.24 6.14 7.56
C ASN A 90 -7.35 5.38 6.55
N HIS A 91 -6.02 5.37 6.71
CA HIS A 91 -5.10 4.74 5.75
C HIS A 91 -5.40 3.25 5.54
N GLY A 92 -5.86 2.54 6.58
CA GLY A 92 -6.23 1.12 6.50
C GLY A 92 -7.43 0.87 5.59
N THR A 93 -8.44 1.74 5.62
CA THR A 93 -9.62 1.68 4.75
C THR A 93 -9.24 1.92 3.30
N LEU A 94 -8.41 2.93 3.03
CA LEU A 94 -7.91 3.20 1.69
C LEU A 94 -7.07 2.02 1.16
N TYR A 95 -6.20 1.47 1.99
CA TYR A 95 -5.43 0.28 1.67
C TYR A 95 -6.33 -0.91 1.32
N ALA A 96 -7.38 -1.17 2.10
CA ALA A 96 -8.34 -2.24 1.83
C ALA A 96 -9.07 -2.06 0.48
N LEU A 97 -9.49 -0.84 0.16
CA LEU A 97 -10.12 -0.53 -1.13
C LEU A 97 -9.16 -0.79 -2.30
N VAL A 98 -7.92 -0.34 -2.19
CA VAL A 98 -6.91 -0.56 -3.22
C VAL A 98 -6.55 -2.04 -3.33
N LEU A 99 -6.49 -2.77 -2.23
CA LEU A 99 -6.26 -4.21 -2.21
C LEU A 99 -7.36 -4.97 -2.97
N ILE A 100 -8.63 -4.64 -2.70
CA ILE A 100 -9.78 -5.22 -3.41
C ILE A 100 -9.72 -4.87 -4.90
N ALA A 101 -9.39 -3.62 -5.24
CA ALA A 101 -9.34 -3.16 -6.62
C ALA A 101 -8.16 -3.78 -7.40
N ALA A 102 -6.99 -3.92 -6.77
CA ALA A 102 -5.76 -4.36 -7.42
C ALA A 102 -5.67 -5.89 -7.56
N ILE A 103 -6.29 -6.66 -6.65
CA ILE A 103 -6.26 -8.13 -6.64
C ILE A 103 -7.50 -8.69 -7.36
N PRO A 104 -7.35 -9.29 -8.57
CA PRO A 104 -8.48 -9.79 -9.35
C PRO A 104 -9.46 -10.73 -8.61
N PRO A 105 -9.01 -11.74 -7.84
CA PRO A 105 -9.94 -12.61 -7.13
C PRO A 105 -10.75 -11.87 -6.06
N TYR A 106 -10.20 -10.82 -5.45
CA TYR A 106 -10.92 -10.01 -4.46
C TYR A 106 -12.00 -9.17 -5.12
N ARG A 107 -11.68 -8.52 -6.24
CA ARG A 107 -12.67 -7.77 -7.02
C ARG A 107 -13.81 -8.68 -7.52
N GLN A 108 -13.49 -9.88 -7.99
CA GLN A 108 -14.51 -10.83 -8.44
C GLN A 108 -15.43 -11.29 -7.30
N ALA A 109 -14.87 -11.57 -6.12
CA ALA A 109 -15.67 -11.92 -4.95
C ALA A 109 -16.64 -10.80 -4.57
N VAL A 110 -16.15 -9.55 -4.50
CA VAL A 110 -16.99 -8.37 -4.18
C VAL A 110 -18.09 -8.18 -5.22
N LEU A 111 -17.77 -8.28 -6.51
CA LEU A 111 -18.77 -8.19 -7.57
C LEU A 111 -19.83 -9.30 -7.46
N GLY A 112 -19.43 -10.54 -7.15
CA GLY A 112 -20.35 -11.65 -6.90
C GLY A 112 -21.32 -11.38 -5.75
N PHE A 113 -20.83 -10.84 -4.63
CA PHE A 113 -21.68 -10.45 -3.51
C PHE A 113 -22.64 -9.32 -3.87
N VAL A 114 -22.16 -8.29 -4.57
CA VAL A 114 -22.99 -7.13 -4.98
C VAL A 114 -24.08 -7.56 -5.98
N MET A 115 -23.74 -8.38 -6.98
CA MET A 115 -24.69 -8.90 -7.96
C MET A 115 -25.75 -9.78 -7.30
N LYS A 116 -25.35 -10.71 -6.41
CA LYS A 116 -26.30 -11.56 -5.68
C LYS A 116 -27.27 -10.73 -4.84
N ARG A 117 -26.78 -9.67 -4.18
CA ARG A 117 -27.62 -8.76 -3.39
C ARG A 117 -28.58 -7.93 -4.26
N ALA A 118 -28.15 -7.49 -5.44
CA ALA A 118 -28.99 -6.76 -6.38
C ALA A 118 -30.14 -7.64 -6.92
N THR A 119 -29.87 -8.91 -7.23
CA THR A 119 -30.90 -9.86 -7.67
C THR A 119 -31.94 -10.11 -6.59
N VAL A 120 -31.54 -10.28 -5.33
CA VAL A 120 -32.49 -10.46 -4.20
C VAL A 120 -33.34 -9.22 -3.98
N ARG A 121 -32.76 -8.01 -4.10
CA ARG A 121 -33.52 -6.77 -3.92
C ARG A 121 -34.58 -6.54 -5.01
N ASN A 122 -34.31 -6.96 -6.25
CA ASN A 122 -35.23 -6.79 -7.37
C ASN A 122 -36.33 -7.87 -7.43
N ALA A 123 -36.27 -8.89 -6.57
CA ALA A 123 -37.28 -9.95 -6.47
C ALA A 123 -38.35 -9.67 -5.39
N HIS A 124 -38.20 -8.56 -4.65
CA HIS A 124 -39.17 -8.01 -3.72
C HIS A 124 -39.74 -6.70 -4.27
#